data_AF-A0A958N740-F1
#
_entry.id   AF-A0A958N740-F1
#
_cell.length_a   1.000
_cell.length_b   1.000
_cell.length_c   1.000
_cell.angle_alpha   90.00
_cell.angle_beta   90.00
_cell.angle_gamma   90.00
#
_symmetry.space_group_name_H-M   'P 1'
#
loop_
_entity.id
_entity.type
_entity.pdbx_description
1 polymer ?
#
loop_
_entity_poly.entity_id
_entity_poly.type
_entity_poly.pdbx_seq_one_letter_code
_entity_poly.pdbx_strand_id
1 'polypeptide(L)'
;MKRKTSTLIVMVCFIFCFNYFAQASTVEARNLLITKFEKVYLQLAPGDTARTSVALRLADLLAERARTDAMEELNRGCVNCTAGMKDRIRAVDLYEEALPKVKKTQRGKILAQLGHLLELTNKEKEAQELYQKIINEESDAEFVAEAKISLAEMSFKNRNYQQALKYYSQVLDIQESKRKSLAAYKQAWCLFNLGKTQESIDKLVVILKTPSLLTKISEGVVSVDPHYKAEVAKDLSTFVAKKGASLEDIKMVYELSPDSSRITNVSYLANELERLGQTSLAISAYDFVLQKEEDP
;
A
#
# COMPACT_ATOMS: atom_id res chain seq x y z
N MET A 1 -9.41 -12.40 57.04
CA MET A 1 -9.03 -11.70 55.78
C MET A 1 -8.27 -12.67 54.87
N LYS A 2 -8.96 -13.31 53.92
CA LYS A 2 -8.35 -14.21 52.93
C LYS A 2 -8.42 -13.59 51.53
N ARG A 3 -7.29 -13.73 50.82
CA ARG A 3 -6.90 -13.12 49.55
C ARG A 3 -7.95 -13.26 48.44
N LYS A 4 -8.35 -12.15 47.81
CA LYS A 4 -9.00 -12.07 46.50
C LYS A 4 -8.04 -11.41 45.50
N THR A 5 -7.04 -12.13 45.00
CA THR A 5 -6.14 -11.62 43.94
C THR A 5 -5.74 -12.68 42.89
N SER A 6 -6.37 -13.85 42.84
CA SER A 6 -5.93 -14.94 41.93
C SER A 6 -6.73 -15.12 40.63
N THR A 7 -7.86 -14.45 40.45
CA THR A 7 -8.77 -14.76 39.32
C THR A 7 -8.48 -13.94 38.06
N LEU A 8 -7.87 -12.75 38.19
CA LEU A 8 -7.62 -11.86 37.05
C LEU A 8 -6.42 -12.31 36.19
N ILE A 9 -5.41 -12.94 36.79
CA ILE A 9 -4.19 -13.40 36.08
C ILE A 9 -4.47 -14.66 35.23
N VAL A 10 -5.38 -15.53 35.68
CA VAL A 10 -5.74 -16.76 34.95
C VAL A 10 -6.53 -16.44 33.67
N MET A 11 -7.40 -15.43 33.71
CA MET A 11 -8.24 -15.07 32.56
C MET A 11 -7.44 -14.41 31.42
N VAL A 12 -6.40 -13.61 31.74
CA VAL A 12 -5.49 -13.04 30.73
C VAL A 12 -4.64 -14.14 30.07
N CYS A 13 -4.15 -15.11 30.84
CA CYS A 13 -3.35 -16.22 30.32
C CYS A 13 -4.14 -17.13 29.36
N PHE A 14 -5.43 -17.37 29.64
CA PHE A 14 -6.30 -18.17 28.77
C PHE A 14 -6.61 -17.51 27.42
N ILE A 15 -6.78 -16.18 27.38
CA ILE A 15 -7.05 -15.44 26.13
C ILE A 15 -5.80 -15.41 25.22
N PHE A 16 -4.61 -15.27 25.80
CA PHE A 16 -3.36 -15.36 25.05
C PHE A 16 -3.11 -16.78 24.50
N CYS A 17 -3.37 -17.82 25.29
CA CYS A 17 -3.27 -19.20 24.82
C CYS A 17 -4.27 -19.53 23.72
N PHE A 18 -5.55 -19.13 23.83
CA PHE A 18 -6.56 -19.42 22.81
C PHE A 18 -6.24 -18.78 21.45
N ASN A 19 -5.79 -17.52 21.45
CA ASN A 19 -5.39 -16.84 20.21
C ASN A 19 -4.15 -17.48 19.57
N TYR A 20 -3.18 -17.92 20.39
CA TYR A 20 -2.00 -18.62 19.90
C TYR A 20 -2.35 -19.99 19.29
N PHE A 21 -3.23 -20.76 19.93
CA PHE A 21 -3.72 -22.04 19.39
C PHE A 21 -4.53 -21.87 18.10
N ALA A 22 -5.37 -20.83 18.01
CA ALA A 22 -6.11 -20.53 16.78
C ALA A 22 -5.17 -20.16 15.63
N GLN A 23 -4.19 -19.29 15.88
CA GLN A 23 -3.22 -18.88 14.88
C GLN A 23 -2.30 -20.04 14.43
N ALA A 24 -1.80 -20.86 15.37
CA ALA A 24 -1.05 -22.06 15.05
C ALA A 24 -1.86 -23.04 14.19
N SER A 25 -3.14 -23.24 14.52
CA SER A 25 -4.04 -24.12 13.75
C SER A 25 -4.24 -23.64 12.31
N THR A 26 -4.24 -22.32 12.08
CA THR A 26 -4.39 -21.75 10.74
C THR A 26 -3.14 -21.92 9.87
N VAL A 27 -1.94 -21.85 10.46
CA VAL A 27 -0.66 -22.06 9.76
C VAL A 27 -0.51 -23.54 9.36
N GLU A 28 -0.83 -24.45 10.28
CA GLU A 28 -0.82 -25.90 10.03
C GLU A 28 -1.82 -26.28 8.93
N ALA A 29 -3.04 -25.74 8.99
CA ALA A 29 -4.06 -25.98 7.97
C ALA A 29 -3.62 -25.47 6.59
N ARG A 30 -3.03 -24.27 6.51
CA ARG A 30 -2.47 -23.70 5.26
C ARG A 30 -1.37 -24.59 4.68
N ASN A 31 -0.43 -25.04 5.51
CA ASN A 31 0.67 -25.89 5.06
C ASN A 31 0.19 -27.27 4.59
N LEU A 32 -0.79 -27.84 5.29
CA LEU A 32 -1.42 -29.09 4.88
C LEU A 32 -2.13 -28.92 3.52
N LEU A 33 -2.84 -27.81 3.32
CA LEU A 33 -3.52 -27.51 2.06
C LEU A 33 -2.52 -27.42 0.91
N ILE A 34 -1.44 -26.65 1.06
CA ILE A 34 -0.36 -26.54 0.06
C ILE A 34 0.20 -27.93 -0.27
N THR A 35 0.49 -28.74 0.75
CA THR A 35 1.01 -30.11 0.57
C THR A 35 0.04 -31.00 -0.22
N LYS A 36 -1.26 -30.89 0.04
CA LYS A 36 -2.28 -31.64 -0.71
C LYS A 36 -2.36 -31.18 -2.17
N PHE A 37 -2.36 -29.88 -2.42
CA PHE A 37 -2.36 -29.33 -3.78
C PHE A 37 -1.11 -29.71 -4.57
N GLU A 38 0.08 -29.67 -3.96
CA GLU A 38 1.33 -30.10 -4.60
C GLU A 38 1.27 -31.59 -5.00
N LYS A 39 0.79 -32.47 -4.10
CA LYS A 39 0.64 -33.90 -4.41
C LYS A 39 -0.30 -34.14 -5.59
N VAL A 40 -1.44 -33.47 -5.62
CA VAL A 40 -2.39 -33.56 -6.73
C VAL A 40 -1.77 -33.04 -8.02
N TYR A 41 -1.12 -31.88 -7.98
CA TYR A 41 -0.43 -31.30 -9.15
C TYR A 41 0.59 -32.26 -9.76
N LEU A 42 1.41 -32.92 -8.93
CA LEU A 42 2.43 -33.87 -9.38
C LEU A 42 1.85 -35.17 -9.98
N GLN A 43 0.60 -35.52 -9.65
CA GLN A 43 -0.07 -36.71 -10.17
C GLN A 43 -0.83 -36.47 -11.48
N LEU A 44 -1.11 -35.21 -11.82
CA LEU A 44 -1.84 -34.85 -13.04
C LEU A 44 -0.89 -34.76 -14.24
N ALA A 45 -1.28 -35.25 -15.41
CA ALA A 45 -0.47 -35.12 -16.62
C ALA A 45 -0.39 -33.65 -17.10
N PRO A 46 0.71 -33.21 -17.76
CA PRO A 46 0.85 -31.84 -18.27
C PRO A 46 -0.29 -31.36 -19.19
N GLY A 47 -0.93 -32.28 -19.92
CA GLY A 47 -2.06 -31.99 -20.81
C GLY A 47 -3.43 -31.98 -20.11
N ASP A 48 -3.51 -32.35 -18.84
CA ASP A 48 -4.77 -32.39 -18.11
C ASP A 48 -5.25 -30.97 -17.77
N THR A 49 -6.48 -30.64 -18.17
CA THR A 49 -7.11 -29.35 -17.87
C THR A 49 -7.25 -29.07 -16.38
N ALA A 50 -7.40 -30.10 -15.54
CA ALA A 50 -7.45 -29.97 -14.09
C ALA A 50 -6.11 -29.47 -13.54
N ARG A 51 -4.98 -29.81 -14.18
CA ARG A 51 -3.65 -29.40 -13.75
C ARG A 51 -3.50 -27.89 -13.76
N THR A 52 -4.05 -27.19 -14.75
CA THR A 52 -4.02 -25.72 -14.82
C THR A 52 -4.73 -25.10 -13.62
N SER A 53 -5.95 -25.57 -13.29
CA SER A 53 -6.70 -25.05 -12.15
C SER A 53 -6.01 -25.32 -10.81
N VAL A 54 -5.42 -26.51 -10.66
CA VAL A 54 -4.65 -26.89 -9.46
C VAL A 54 -3.37 -26.06 -9.35
N ALA A 55 -2.65 -25.84 -10.45
CA ALA A 55 -1.44 -25.02 -10.51
C ALA A 55 -1.71 -23.57 -10.08
N LEU A 56 -2.77 -22.96 -10.61
CA LEU A 56 -3.18 -21.60 -10.24
C LEU A 56 -3.51 -21.50 -8.74
N ARG A 57 -4.27 -22.47 -8.21
CA ARG A 57 -4.63 -22.46 -6.80
C ARG A 57 -3.42 -22.70 -5.89
N LEU A 58 -2.50 -23.55 -6.30
CA LEU A 58 -1.25 -23.79 -5.59
C LEU A 58 -0.36 -22.53 -5.61
N ALA A 59 -0.26 -21.84 -6.75
CA ALA A 59 0.46 -20.58 -6.87
C ALA A 59 -0.12 -19.49 -5.95
N ASP A 60 -1.44 -19.32 -5.92
CA ASP A 60 -2.14 -18.41 -4.97
C ASP A 60 -1.75 -18.72 -3.51
N LEU A 61 -1.79 -20.00 -3.12
CA LEU A 61 -1.49 -20.42 -1.74
C LEU A 61 -0.03 -20.19 -1.36
N LEU A 62 0.89 -20.46 -2.29
CA LEU A 62 2.33 -20.21 -2.10
C LEU A 62 2.62 -18.71 -2.01
N ALA A 63 2.03 -17.89 -2.89
CA ALA A 63 2.17 -16.44 -2.82
C ALA A 63 1.67 -15.87 -1.49
N GLU A 64 0.54 -16.36 -0.99
CA GLU A 64 -0.03 -15.90 0.29
C GLU A 64 0.79 -16.36 1.51
N ARG A 65 1.31 -17.60 1.49
CA ARG A 65 2.26 -18.06 2.52
C ARG A 65 3.52 -17.21 2.50
N ALA A 66 4.09 -16.96 1.32
CA ALA A 66 5.27 -16.10 1.17
C ALA A 66 5.06 -14.67 1.69
N ARG A 67 3.86 -14.10 1.49
CA ARG A 67 3.48 -12.79 2.02
C ARG A 67 3.43 -12.79 3.54
N THR A 68 2.78 -13.80 4.12
CA THR A 68 2.63 -13.93 5.57
C THR A 68 3.99 -14.12 6.24
N ASP A 69 4.80 -15.04 5.72
CA ASP A 69 6.10 -15.37 6.29
C ASP A 69 7.07 -14.18 6.21
N ALA A 70 7.04 -13.43 5.10
CA ALA A 70 7.85 -12.21 4.96
C ALA A 70 7.41 -11.09 5.91
N MET A 71 6.10 -10.92 6.14
CA MET A 71 5.60 -9.94 7.10
C MET A 71 5.97 -10.32 8.54
N GLU A 72 5.92 -11.60 8.89
CA GLU A 72 6.36 -12.09 10.19
C GLU A 72 7.86 -11.91 10.40
N GLU A 73 8.67 -12.21 9.39
CA GLU A 73 10.12 -11.97 9.42
C GLU A 73 10.44 -10.48 9.61
N LEU A 74 9.72 -9.59 8.91
CA LEU A 74 9.84 -8.13 9.06
C LEU A 74 9.51 -7.67 10.48
N ASN A 75 8.42 -8.16 11.06
CA ASN A 75 8.00 -7.83 12.42
C ASN A 75 9.00 -8.28 13.49
N ARG A 76 9.85 -9.27 13.18
CA ARG A 76 10.94 -9.74 14.05
C ARG A 76 12.23 -8.92 13.88
N GLY A 77 12.22 -7.86 13.05
CA GLY A 77 13.34 -6.94 12.88
C GLY A 77 14.45 -7.48 11.97
N CYS A 78 14.10 -8.20 10.90
CA CYS A 78 15.10 -8.68 9.94
C CYS A 78 15.91 -7.53 9.32
N VAL A 79 17.22 -7.76 9.19
CA VAL A 79 18.13 -6.86 8.47
C VAL A 79 18.23 -7.25 6.99
N ASN A 80 18.31 -8.54 6.70
CA ASN A 80 18.22 -9.10 5.36
C ASN A 80 17.11 -10.15 5.33
N CYS A 81 15.96 -9.76 4.81
CA CYS A 81 14.73 -10.54 4.86
C CYS A 81 14.65 -11.46 3.64
N THR A 82 14.56 -12.77 3.86
CA THR A 82 14.58 -13.79 2.78
C THR A 82 13.35 -14.70 2.80
N ALA A 83 12.49 -14.57 3.80
CA ALA A 83 11.30 -15.39 3.94
C ALA A 83 10.37 -15.24 2.73
N GLY A 84 9.75 -16.36 2.36
CA GLY A 84 8.85 -16.45 1.22
C GLY A 84 9.52 -16.52 -0.16
N MET A 85 10.82 -16.30 -0.30
CA MET A 85 11.49 -16.30 -1.63
C MET A 85 11.30 -17.61 -2.40
N LYS A 86 11.47 -18.76 -1.73
CA LYS A 86 11.26 -20.09 -2.34
C LYS A 86 9.84 -20.25 -2.88
N ASP A 87 8.86 -19.82 -2.11
CA ASP A 87 7.45 -19.93 -2.47
C ASP A 87 7.07 -18.97 -3.59
N ARG A 88 7.63 -17.75 -3.60
CA ARG A 88 7.44 -16.78 -4.69
C ARG A 88 7.97 -17.33 -6.01
N ILE A 89 9.19 -17.86 -6.02
CA ILE A 89 9.78 -18.48 -7.21
C ILE A 89 8.89 -19.64 -7.70
N ARG A 90 8.47 -20.52 -6.79
CA ARG A 90 7.57 -21.63 -7.16
C ARG A 90 6.22 -21.15 -7.69
N ALA A 91 5.66 -20.08 -7.14
CA ALA A 91 4.42 -19.48 -7.62
C ALA A 91 4.59 -18.87 -9.02
N VAL A 92 5.72 -18.20 -9.30
CA VAL A 92 6.06 -17.70 -10.65
C VAL A 92 6.04 -18.85 -11.66
N ASP A 93 6.76 -19.94 -11.39
CA ASP A 93 6.85 -21.09 -12.29
C ASP A 93 5.46 -21.67 -12.62
N LEU A 94 4.59 -21.80 -11.60
CA LEU A 94 3.24 -22.34 -11.75
C LEU A 94 2.31 -21.39 -12.53
N TYR A 95 2.44 -20.08 -12.34
CA TYR A 95 1.69 -19.10 -13.12
C TYR A 95 2.14 -19.09 -14.58
N GLU A 96 3.44 -19.14 -14.85
CA GLU A 96 3.99 -19.19 -16.20
C GLU A 96 3.55 -20.46 -16.94
N GLU A 97 3.54 -21.62 -16.28
CA GLU A 97 3.01 -22.87 -16.86
C GLU A 97 1.51 -22.76 -17.19
N ALA A 98 0.74 -22.13 -16.32
CA ALA A 98 -0.71 -22.05 -16.45
C ALA A 98 -1.15 -21.01 -17.50
N LEU A 99 -0.43 -19.89 -17.62
CA LEU A 99 -0.81 -18.70 -18.38
C LEU A 99 -1.21 -18.97 -19.85
N PRO A 100 -0.54 -19.83 -20.62
CA PRO A 100 -0.96 -20.13 -21.99
C PRO A 100 -2.32 -20.85 -22.10
N LYS A 101 -2.78 -21.47 -21.01
CA LYS A 101 -3.98 -22.32 -20.96
C LYS A 101 -5.19 -21.64 -20.32
N VAL A 102 -5.03 -20.43 -19.76
CA VAL A 102 -6.10 -19.75 -19.02
C VAL A 102 -7.07 -19.02 -19.93
N LYS A 103 -8.32 -18.94 -19.49
CA LYS A 103 -9.36 -18.17 -20.18
C LYS A 103 -9.03 -16.68 -20.15
N LYS A 104 -9.43 -15.94 -21.19
CA LYS A 104 -9.24 -14.49 -21.27
C LYS A 104 -9.77 -13.75 -20.04
N THR A 105 -10.89 -14.20 -19.47
CA THR A 105 -11.49 -13.62 -18.25
C THR A 105 -10.64 -13.75 -16.99
N GLN A 106 -9.72 -14.71 -16.93
CA GLN A 106 -8.82 -14.93 -15.79
C GLN A 106 -7.42 -14.38 -16.03
N ARG A 107 -7.07 -14.13 -17.29
CA ARG A 107 -5.72 -13.77 -17.75
C ARG A 107 -5.21 -12.50 -17.07
N GLY A 108 -5.99 -11.42 -17.05
CA GLY A 108 -5.55 -10.16 -16.44
C GLY A 108 -5.19 -10.29 -14.95
N LYS A 109 -5.99 -11.02 -14.16
CA LYS A 109 -5.69 -11.30 -12.75
C LYS A 109 -4.37 -12.05 -12.60
N ILE A 110 -4.14 -13.08 -13.42
CA ILE A 110 -2.92 -13.90 -13.36
C ILE A 110 -1.70 -13.09 -13.75
N LEU A 111 -1.80 -12.29 -14.82
CA LEU A 111 -0.72 -11.42 -15.27
C LEU A 111 -0.34 -10.40 -14.19
N ALA A 112 -1.31 -9.79 -13.50
CA ALA A 112 -1.05 -8.87 -12.39
C ALA A 112 -0.34 -9.55 -11.21
N GLN A 113 -0.80 -10.75 -10.80
CA GLN A 113 -0.16 -11.53 -9.74
C GLN A 113 1.27 -11.95 -10.11
N LEU A 114 1.46 -12.42 -11.34
CA LEU A 114 2.77 -12.80 -11.85
C LEU A 114 3.72 -11.60 -11.89
N GLY A 115 3.26 -10.44 -12.38
CA GLY A 115 4.06 -9.21 -12.40
C GLY A 115 4.58 -8.82 -11.02
N HIS A 116 3.70 -8.83 -10.02
CA HIS A 116 4.07 -8.52 -8.65
C HIS A 116 5.08 -9.52 -8.05
N LEU A 117 4.91 -10.82 -8.35
CA LEU A 117 5.87 -11.85 -7.92
C LEU A 117 7.24 -11.70 -8.62
N LEU A 118 7.26 -11.31 -9.89
CA LEU A 118 8.49 -11.00 -10.62
C LEU A 118 9.24 -9.83 -9.97
N GLU A 119 8.54 -8.77 -9.55
CA GLU A 119 9.14 -7.67 -8.79
C GLU A 119 9.74 -8.15 -7.46
N LEU A 120 8.98 -8.94 -6.68
CA LEU A 120 9.44 -9.48 -5.39
C LEU A 120 10.57 -10.51 -5.50
N THR A 121 10.83 -11.03 -6.70
CA THR A 121 11.92 -11.96 -6.99
C THR A 121 13.08 -11.28 -7.73
N ASN A 122 13.11 -9.95 -7.76
CA ASN A 122 14.13 -9.12 -8.41
C ASN A 122 14.24 -9.30 -9.93
N LYS A 123 13.19 -9.82 -10.57
CA LYS A 123 13.08 -9.96 -12.03
C LYS A 123 12.42 -8.70 -12.63
N GLU A 124 12.97 -7.53 -12.35
CA GLU A 124 12.34 -6.24 -12.68
C GLU A 124 12.09 -6.06 -14.19
N LYS A 125 13.01 -6.53 -15.05
CA LYS A 125 12.83 -6.43 -16.50
C LYS A 125 11.65 -7.28 -17.00
N GLU A 126 11.54 -8.52 -16.53
CA GLU A 126 10.42 -9.42 -16.86
C GLU A 126 9.10 -8.83 -16.37
N ALA A 127 9.06 -8.25 -15.16
CA ALA A 127 7.89 -7.55 -14.64
C ALA A 127 7.46 -6.37 -15.54
N GLN A 128 8.40 -5.52 -15.97
CA GLN A 128 8.12 -4.38 -16.85
C GLN A 128 7.53 -4.81 -18.19
N GLU A 129 8.13 -5.82 -18.82
CA GLU A 129 7.65 -6.37 -20.10
C GLU A 129 6.23 -6.94 -19.94
N LEU A 130 5.97 -7.62 -18.81
CA LEU A 130 4.66 -8.18 -18.52
C LEU A 130 3.59 -7.09 -18.28
N TYR A 131 3.90 -6.05 -17.52
CA TYR A 131 2.97 -4.93 -17.31
C TYR A 131 2.69 -4.17 -18.60
N GLN A 132 3.71 -3.98 -19.45
CA GLN A 132 3.52 -3.36 -20.76
C GLN A 132 2.61 -4.21 -21.65
N LYS A 133 2.74 -5.54 -21.56
CA LYS A 133 1.83 -6.48 -22.24
C LYS A 133 0.39 -6.35 -21.75
N ILE A 134 0.16 -6.24 -20.44
CA ILE A 134 -1.19 -6.00 -19.87
C ILE A 134 -1.80 -4.72 -20.46
N ILE A 135 -1.03 -3.63 -20.47
CA ILE A 135 -1.50 -2.33 -21.01
C ILE A 135 -1.88 -2.42 -22.49
N ASN A 136 -1.18 -3.26 -23.28
CA ASN A 136 -1.37 -3.36 -24.72
C ASN A 136 -2.44 -4.38 -25.14
N GLU A 137 -2.61 -5.46 -24.37
CA GLU A 137 -3.42 -6.62 -24.77
C GLU A 137 -4.74 -6.77 -23.98
N GLU A 138 -4.80 -6.27 -22.74
CA GLU A 138 -5.98 -6.42 -21.90
C GLU A 138 -6.95 -5.25 -22.08
N SER A 139 -8.24 -5.55 -22.17
CA SER A 139 -9.30 -4.54 -22.36
C SER A 139 -9.96 -4.09 -21.04
N ASP A 140 -9.69 -4.80 -19.94
CA ASP A 140 -10.24 -4.46 -18.63
C ASP A 140 -9.48 -3.28 -18.04
N ALA A 141 -10.21 -2.19 -17.80
CA ALA A 141 -9.65 -0.95 -17.30
C ALA A 141 -8.97 -1.09 -15.93
N GLU A 142 -9.42 -2.01 -15.08
CA GLU A 142 -8.84 -2.21 -13.75
C GLU A 142 -7.47 -2.89 -13.85
N PHE A 143 -7.30 -3.89 -14.72
CA PHE A 143 -6.00 -4.52 -14.96
C PHE A 143 -5.01 -3.57 -15.63
N VAL A 144 -5.49 -2.74 -16.56
CA VAL A 144 -4.67 -1.67 -17.17
C VAL A 144 -4.24 -0.63 -16.13
N ALA A 145 -5.14 -0.24 -15.23
CA ALA A 145 -4.82 0.68 -14.13
C ALA A 145 -3.78 0.08 -13.18
N GLU A 146 -3.94 -1.19 -12.80
CA GLU A 146 -2.99 -1.90 -11.93
C GLU A 146 -1.60 -2.01 -12.56
N ALA A 147 -1.51 -2.39 -13.83
CA ALA A 147 -0.23 -2.46 -14.54
C ALA A 147 0.46 -1.09 -14.66
N LYS A 148 -0.30 -0.01 -14.92
CA LYS A 148 0.24 1.36 -14.92
C LYS A 148 0.73 1.79 -13.54
N ILE A 149 0.01 1.44 -12.46
CA ILE A 149 0.47 1.69 -11.09
C ILE A 149 1.79 0.99 -10.83
N SER A 150 1.92 -0.29 -11.17
CA SER A 150 3.16 -1.03 -10.94
C SER A 150 4.33 -0.40 -11.71
N LEU A 151 4.15 -0.07 -13.00
CA LEU A 151 5.18 0.64 -13.76
C LEU A 151 5.52 2.02 -13.19
N ALA A 152 4.54 2.71 -12.60
CA ALA A 152 4.74 3.98 -11.92
C ALA A 152 5.59 3.82 -10.64
N GLU A 153 5.25 2.85 -9.78
CA GLU A 153 6.00 2.55 -8.55
C GLU A 153 7.43 2.09 -8.86
N MET A 154 7.61 1.23 -9.89
CA MET A 154 8.94 0.83 -10.36
C MET A 154 9.75 2.03 -10.84
N SER A 155 9.13 2.94 -11.61
CA SER A 155 9.78 4.17 -12.07
C SER A 155 10.13 5.09 -10.90
N PHE A 156 9.23 5.21 -9.91
CA PHE A 156 9.43 6.02 -8.72
C PHE A 156 10.57 5.50 -7.84
N LYS A 157 10.62 4.17 -7.60
CA LYS A 157 11.72 3.50 -6.88
C LYS A 157 13.07 3.75 -7.54
N ASN A 158 13.10 3.76 -8.87
CA ASN A 158 14.29 4.05 -9.67
C ASN A 158 14.57 5.56 -9.84
N ARG A 159 13.87 6.42 -9.07
CA ARG A 159 13.99 7.89 -9.11
C ARG A 159 13.69 8.51 -10.48
N ASN A 160 13.06 7.75 -11.38
CA ASN A 160 12.55 8.26 -12.66
C ASN A 160 11.17 8.89 -12.45
N TYR A 161 11.14 10.00 -11.71
CA TYR A 161 9.92 10.67 -11.30
C TYR A 161 9.10 11.20 -12.49
N GLN A 162 9.76 11.56 -13.60
CA GLN A 162 9.07 12.02 -14.81
C GLN A 162 8.26 10.90 -15.46
N GLN A 163 8.83 9.68 -15.55
CA GLN A 163 8.12 8.53 -16.08
C GLN A 163 7.03 8.05 -15.10
N ALA A 164 7.31 8.04 -13.81
CA ALA A 164 6.33 7.72 -12.77
C ALA A 164 5.13 8.66 -12.85
N LEU A 165 5.36 9.96 -12.96
CA LEU A 165 4.34 10.99 -13.12
C LEU A 165 3.43 10.71 -14.32
N LYS A 166 4.01 10.31 -15.47
CA LYS A 166 3.24 9.96 -16.67
C LYS A 166 2.28 8.81 -16.39
N TYR A 167 2.75 7.73 -15.79
CA TYR A 167 1.92 6.57 -15.50
C TYR A 167 0.84 6.85 -14.45
N TYR A 168 1.16 7.54 -13.34
CA TYR A 168 0.14 7.94 -12.36
C TYR A 168 -0.94 8.82 -12.98
N SER A 169 -0.56 9.76 -13.86
CA SER A 169 -1.53 10.62 -14.56
C SER A 169 -2.47 9.79 -15.43
N GLN A 170 -1.93 8.82 -16.17
CA GLN A 170 -2.74 7.90 -16.98
C GLN A 170 -3.67 6.99 -16.19
N VAL A 171 -3.44 6.79 -14.88
CA VAL A 171 -4.36 6.06 -14.00
C VAL A 171 -5.50 6.96 -13.56
N LEU A 172 -5.24 8.25 -13.35
CA LEU A 172 -6.28 9.23 -12.99
C LEU A 172 -7.30 9.43 -14.12
N ASP A 173 -6.88 9.27 -15.37
CA ASP A 173 -7.75 9.34 -16.55
C ASP A 173 -8.72 8.15 -16.67
N ILE A 174 -8.49 7.05 -15.93
CA ILE A 174 -9.35 5.86 -15.94
C ILE A 174 -10.50 6.08 -14.96
N GLN A 175 -11.71 6.34 -15.46
CA GLN A 175 -12.86 6.82 -14.66
C GLN A 175 -13.20 5.97 -13.43
N GLU A 176 -13.24 4.65 -13.57
CA GLU A 176 -13.66 3.73 -12.50
C GLU A 176 -12.48 3.04 -11.78
N SER A 177 -11.26 3.56 -11.94
CA SER A 177 -10.08 2.97 -11.31
C SER A 177 -10.15 3.08 -9.79
N LYS A 178 -10.06 1.94 -9.10
CA LYS A 178 -9.95 1.89 -7.63
C LYS A 178 -8.61 2.44 -7.11
N ARG A 179 -7.65 2.69 -8.02
CA ARG A 179 -6.30 3.17 -7.70
C ARG A 179 -6.16 4.69 -7.81
N LYS A 180 -7.23 5.45 -8.12
CA LYS A 180 -7.17 6.91 -8.25
C LYS A 180 -6.60 7.63 -7.04
N SER A 181 -7.02 7.25 -5.83
CA SER A 181 -6.52 7.85 -4.58
C SER A 181 -4.99 7.73 -4.46
N LEU A 182 -4.48 6.50 -4.60
CA LEU A 182 -3.03 6.23 -4.61
C LEU A 182 -2.31 6.99 -5.73
N ALA A 183 -2.85 6.96 -6.96
CA ALA A 183 -2.25 7.64 -8.11
C ALA A 183 -2.16 9.16 -7.92
N ALA A 184 -3.20 9.80 -7.37
CA ALA A 184 -3.22 11.23 -7.12
C ALA A 184 -2.15 11.62 -6.09
N TYR A 185 -2.08 10.87 -5.00
CA TYR A 185 -1.10 11.08 -3.95
C TYR A 185 0.34 10.90 -4.45
N LYS A 186 0.61 9.82 -5.18
CA LYS A 186 1.94 9.57 -5.76
C LYS A 186 2.30 10.54 -6.89
N GLN A 187 1.32 11.05 -7.64
CA GLN A 187 1.53 12.15 -8.58
C GLN A 187 2.06 13.40 -7.86
N ALA A 188 1.50 13.77 -6.70
CA ALA A 188 1.99 14.89 -5.90
C ALA A 188 3.45 14.69 -5.47
N TRP A 189 3.80 13.49 -4.99
CA TRP A 189 5.18 13.14 -4.65
C TRP A 189 6.14 13.17 -5.84
N CYS A 190 5.69 12.76 -7.03
CA CYS A 190 6.52 12.88 -8.24
C CYS A 190 6.83 14.35 -8.54
N LEU A 191 5.82 15.22 -8.50
CA LEU A 191 5.99 16.66 -8.72
C LEU A 191 6.94 17.28 -7.68
N PHE A 192 6.80 16.90 -6.41
CA PHE A 192 7.69 17.34 -5.35
C PHE A 192 9.16 16.95 -5.62
N ASN A 193 9.42 15.70 -5.98
CA ASN A 193 10.77 15.22 -6.30
C ASN A 193 11.35 15.81 -7.59
N LEU A 194 10.49 16.28 -8.51
CA LEU A 194 10.89 17.02 -9.72
C LEU A 194 11.16 18.51 -9.45
N GLY A 195 11.07 18.96 -8.19
CA GLY A 195 11.23 20.37 -7.81
C GLY A 195 10.03 21.25 -8.15
N LYS A 196 8.92 20.67 -8.62
CA LYS A 196 7.67 21.36 -8.94
C LYS A 196 6.82 21.52 -7.68
N THR A 197 7.39 22.14 -6.65
CA THR A 197 6.82 22.17 -5.30
C THR A 197 5.43 22.80 -5.26
N GLN A 198 5.19 23.90 -5.98
CA GLN A 198 3.86 24.50 -6.03
C GLN A 198 2.82 23.55 -6.64
N GLU A 199 3.12 22.94 -7.79
CA GLU A 199 2.22 21.96 -8.42
C GLU A 199 1.94 20.78 -7.47
N SER A 200 2.93 20.34 -6.68
CA SER A 200 2.75 19.26 -5.69
C SER A 200 1.80 19.66 -4.55
N ILE A 201 1.91 20.89 -4.06
CA ILE A 201 1.02 21.45 -3.03
C ILE A 201 -0.41 21.49 -3.58
N ASP A 202 -0.60 22.00 -4.79
CA ASP A 202 -1.91 22.11 -5.43
C ASP A 202 -2.56 20.73 -5.56
N LYS A 203 -1.79 19.67 -5.88
CA LYS A 203 -2.30 18.30 -5.93
C LYS A 203 -2.73 17.77 -4.56
N LEU A 204 -1.95 17.99 -3.50
CA LEU A 204 -2.37 17.58 -2.15
C LEU A 204 -3.62 18.32 -1.68
N VAL A 205 -3.73 19.62 -1.98
CA VAL A 205 -4.94 20.40 -1.68
C VAL A 205 -6.16 19.85 -2.42
N VAL A 206 -6.03 19.48 -3.70
CA VAL A 206 -7.10 18.82 -4.44
C VAL A 206 -7.53 17.52 -3.77
N ILE A 207 -6.58 16.68 -3.35
CA ILE A 207 -6.89 15.42 -2.63
C ILE A 207 -7.65 15.71 -1.33
N LEU A 208 -7.16 16.65 -0.51
CA LEU A 208 -7.75 17.01 0.77
C LEU A 208 -9.17 17.61 0.65
N LYS A 209 -9.47 18.23 -0.49
CA LYS A 209 -10.80 18.79 -0.83
C LYS A 209 -11.71 17.82 -1.58
N THR A 210 -11.24 16.63 -1.95
CA THR A 210 -11.99 15.66 -2.76
C THR A 210 -12.27 14.39 -1.93
N PRO A 211 -13.44 14.27 -1.27
CA PRO A 211 -13.73 13.14 -0.39
C PRO A 211 -13.59 11.75 -1.05
N SER A 212 -13.88 11.63 -2.35
CA SER A 212 -13.74 10.38 -3.10
C SER A 212 -12.29 9.91 -3.27
N LEU A 213 -11.30 10.79 -3.07
CA LEU A 213 -9.88 10.44 -3.07
C LEU A 213 -9.35 10.10 -1.68
N LEU A 214 -10.17 10.24 -0.64
CA LEU A 214 -9.80 10.01 0.76
C LEU A 214 -10.57 8.83 1.37
N THR A 215 -11.14 7.96 0.56
CA THR A 215 -12.05 6.92 1.06
C THR A 215 -11.33 5.69 1.58
N LYS A 216 -11.86 5.09 2.64
CA LYS A 216 -11.67 3.69 3.00
C LYS A 216 -12.97 2.91 2.84
N ILE A 217 -12.83 1.59 2.77
CA ILE A 217 -13.94 0.65 2.84
C ILE A 217 -13.85 -0.09 4.17
N SER A 218 -14.86 0.07 5.02
CA SER A 218 -14.98 -0.66 6.29
C SER A 218 -16.34 -1.32 6.33
N GLU A 219 -16.37 -2.65 6.49
CA GLU A 219 -17.63 -3.42 6.55
C GLU A 219 -18.59 -3.16 5.35
N GLY A 220 -18.03 -2.87 4.17
CA GLY A 220 -18.80 -2.53 2.97
C GLY A 220 -19.29 -1.09 2.88
N VAL A 221 -19.05 -0.27 3.92
CA VAL A 221 -19.36 1.16 3.92
C VAL A 221 -18.15 1.95 3.42
N VAL A 222 -18.37 2.78 2.41
CA VAL A 222 -17.39 3.74 1.90
C VAL A 222 -17.49 5.02 2.72
N SER A 223 -16.42 5.41 3.41
CA SER A 223 -16.35 6.64 4.19
C SER A 223 -14.98 7.30 4.03
N VAL A 224 -14.89 8.61 4.32
CA VAL A 224 -13.60 9.30 4.37
C VAL A 224 -12.76 8.67 5.48
N ASP A 225 -11.52 8.33 5.18
CA ASP A 225 -10.56 7.83 6.15
C ASP A 225 -9.83 8.99 6.85
N PRO A 226 -10.12 9.26 8.14
CA PRO A 226 -9.51 10.37 8.84
C PRO A 226 -8.00 10.17 9.00
N HIS A 227 -7.52 8.93 9.12
CA HIS A 227 -6.10 8.66 9.26
C HIS A 227 -5.36 8.99 7.96
N TYR A 228 -5.84 8.50 6.82
CA TYR A 228 -5.26 8.85 5.53
C TYR A 228 -5.32 10.36 5.25
N LYS A 229 -6.45 11.02 5.55
CA LYS A 229 -6.57 12.48 5.43
C LYS A 229 -5.54 13.22 6.31
N ALA A 230 -5.27 12.73 7.53
CA ALA A 230 -4.27 13.30 8.42
C ALA A 230 -2.85 13.19 7.83
N GLU A 231 -2.47 12.02 7.30
CA GLU A 231 -1.16 11.81 6.67
C GLU A 231 -0.98 12.68 5.42
N VAL A 232 -2.00 12.80 4.56
CA VAL A 232 -1.93 13.68 3.38
C VAL A 232 -1.78 15.15 3.80
N ALA A 233 -2.46 15.59 4.86
CA ALA A 233 -2.34 16.95 5.37
C ALA A 233 -0.99 17.20 6.07
N LYS A 234 -0.39 16.19 6.68
CA LYS A 234 0.97 16.26 7.23
C LYS A 234 2.02 16.39 6.12
N ASP A 235 1.87 15.64 5.03
CA ASP A 235 2.76 15.78 3.86
C ASP A 235 2.63 17.16 3.20
N LEU A 236 1.41 17.73 3.21
CA LEU A 236 1.19 19.12 2.78
C LEU A 236 2.05 20.09 3.61
N SER A 237 2.15 19.90 4.94
CA SER A 237 3.06 20.69 5.78
C SER A 237 4.51 20.62 5.31
N THR A 238 5.02 19.42 4.98
CA THR A 238 6.37 19.26 4.43
C THR A 238 6.55 20.02 3.11
N PHE A 239 5.56 19.95 2.23
CA PHE A 239 5.67 20.56 0.90
C PHE A 239 5.63 22.09 0.98
N VAL A 240 4.73 22.62 1.81
CA VAL A 240 4.61 24.04 2.12
C VAL A 240 5.90 24.57 2.75
N ALA A 241 6.43 23.89 3.77
CA ALA A 241 7.66 24.30 4.43
C ALA A 241 8.83 24.35 3.43
N LYS A 242 8.93 23.36 2.53
CA LYS A 242 9.95 23.32 1.48
C LYS A 242 9.86 24.46 0.47
N LYS A 243 8.66 24.92 0.13
CA LYS A 243 8.43 26.05 -0.79
C LYS A 243 8.87 27.40 -0.17
N GLY A 244 8.73 27.53 1.14
CA GLY A 244 8.72 28.82 1.83
C GLY A 244 7.26 29.17 2.14
N ALA A 245 6.86 28.94 3.38
CA ALA A 245 5.46 29.02 3.80
C ALA A 245 5.00 30.48 3.99
N SER A 246 3.69 30.67 4.11
CA SER A 246 3.07 31.91 4.61
C SER A 246 2.13 31.65 5.79
N LEU A 247 1.59 32.73 6.37
CA LEU A 247 0.56 32.63 7.43
C LEU A 247 -0.72 31.99 6.91
N GLU A 248 -1.04 32.19 5.63
CA GLU A 248 -2.17 31.53 4.96
C GLU A 248 -1.95 30.03 4.85
N ASP A 249 -0.72 29.58 4.63
CA ASP A 249 -0.43 28.14 4.55
C ASP A 249 -0.63 27.44 5.91
N ILE A 250 -0.32 28.11 7.04
CA ILE A 250 -0.59 27.60 8.39
C ILE A 250 -2.10 27.37 8.57
N LYS A 251 -2.92 28.36 8.18
CA LYS A 251 -4.38 28.25 8.23
C LYS A 251 -4.89 27.14 7.31
N MET A 252 -4.35 27.04 6.09
CA MET A 252 -4.72 26.00 5.14
C MET A 252 -4.44 24.59 5.68
N VAL A 253 -3.27 24.37 6.28
CA VAL A 253 -2.94 23.07 6.90
C VAL A 253 -3.91 22.74 8.03
N TYR A 254 -4.25 23.73 8.87
CA TYR A 254 -5.23 23.55 9.94
C TYR A 254 -6.63 23.18 9.40
N GLU A 255 -7.12 23.92 8.42
CA GLU A 255 -8.47 23.75 7.84
C GLU A 255 -8.62 22.45 7.05
N LEU A 256 -7.57 22.04 6.34
CA LEU A 256 -7.61 20.82 5.54
C LEU A 256 -7.31 19.55 6.34
N SER A 257 -6.78 19.68 7.56
CA SER A 257 -6.57 18.56 8.47
C SER A 257 -7.87 18.08 9.12
N PRO A 258 -7.99 16.79 9.48
CA PRO A 258 -9.05 16.31 10.37
C PRO A 258 -9.03 17.01 11.72
N ASP A 259 -10.20 17.18 12.36
CA ASP A 259 -10.33 17.82 13.67
C ASP A 259 -9.42 17.19 14.73
N SER A 260 -9.26 15.86 14.69
CA SER A 260 -8.44 15.10 15.63
C SER A 260 -6.93 15.28 15.47
N SER A 261 -6.46 15.83 14.34
CA SER A 261 -5.02 15.93 14.04
C SER A 261 -4.57 17.30 13.52
N ARG A 262 -5.48 18.27 13.38
CA ARG A 262 -5.15 19.62 12.88
C ARG A 262 -4.10 20.34 13.72
N ILE A 263 -4.17 20.23 15.05
CA ILE A 263 -3.14 20.79 15.93
C ILE A 263 -1.80 20.09 15.68
N THR A 264 -1.78 18.75 15.70
CA THR A 264 -0.56 17.97 15.45
C THR A 264 0.07 18.26 14.09
N ASN A 265 -0.73 18.44 13.03
CA ASN A 265 -0.23 18.73 11.69
C ASN A 265 0.33 20.16 11.55
N VAL A 266 -0.24 21.14 12.25
CA VAL A 266 0.32 22.50 12.32
C VAL A 266 1.57 22.52 13.19
N SER A 267 1.60 21.80 14.31
CA SER A 267 2.83 21.64 15.11
C SER A 267 3.94 20.96 14.31
N TYR A 268 3.59 19.98 13.46
CA TYR A 268 4.55 19.37 12.53
C TYR A 268 5.06 20.38 11.50
N LEU A 269 4.20 21.25 10.95
CA LEU A 269 4.62 22.36 10.09
C LEU A 269 5.59 23.30 10.83
N ALA A 270 5.30 23.69 12.07
CA ALA A 270 6.16 24.56 12.88
C ALA A 270 7.58 23.97 13.03
N ASN A 271 7.66 22.68 13.35
CA ASN A 271 8.93 21.94 13.44
C ASN A 271 9.69 21.92 12.09
N GLU A 272 9.00 21.69 10.98
CA GLU A 272 9.62 21.70 9.65
C GLU A 272 10.12 23.10 9.25
N LEU A 273 9.38 24.15 9.61
CA LEU A 273 9.79 25.54 9.39
C LEU A 273 11.05 25.89 10.19
N GLU A 274 11.09 25.49 11.46
CA GLU A 274 12.27 25.65 12.32
C GLU A 274 13.48 24.91 11.74
N ARG A 275 13.30 23.64 11.34
CA ARG A 275 14.34 22.82 10.72
C ARG A 275 14.92 23.45 9.44
N LEU A 276 14.10 24.21 8.70
CA LEU A 276 14.49 24.90 7.47
C LEU A 276 14.95 26.35 7.70
N GLY A 277 15.06 26.81 8.95
CA GLY A 277 15.52 28.16 9.30
C GLY A 277 14.48 29.26 9.09
N GLN A 278 13.20 28.91 8.88
CA GLN A 278 12.09 29.86 8.78
C GLN A 278 11.57 30.26 10.16
N THR A 279 12.47 30.71 11.05
CA THR A 279 12.21 30.89 12.50
C THR A 279 11.01 31.80 12.80
N SER A 280 10.87 32.92 12.08
CA SER A 280 9.73 33.83 12.30
C SER A 280 8.39 33.15 12.03
N LEU A 281 8.29 32.34 10.98
CA LEU A 281 7.07 31.61 10.64
C LEU A 281 6.85 30.41 11.56
N ALA A 282 7.92 29.75 12.01
CA ALA A 282 7.83 28.69 13.01
C ALA A 282 7.20 29.22 14.32
N ILE A 283 7.64 30.39 14.79
CA ILE A 283 7.03 31.07 15.95
C ILE A 283 5.56 31.37 15.68
N SER A 284 5.22 31.95 14.53
CA SER A 284 3.82 32.20 14.18
C SER A 284 2.95 30.94 14.13
N ALA A 285 3.50 29.80 13.70
CA ALA A 285 2.80 28.52 13.70
C ALA A 285 2.60 27.97 15.12
N TYR A 286 3.60 28.09 16.01
CA TYR A 286 3.44 27.73 17.42
C TYR A 286 2.43 28.63 18.14
N ASP A 287 2.47 29.95 17.91
CA ASP A 287 1.50 30.89 18.48
C ASP A 287 0.07 30.55 18.00
N PHE A 288 -0.08 30.19 16.72
CA PHE A 288 -1.37 29.76 16.18
C PHE A 288 -1.88 28.48 16.86
N VAL A 289 -1.01 27.52 17.14
CA VAL A 289 -1.37 26.30 17.89
C VAL A 289 -1.85 26.65 19.29
N LEU A 290 -1.08 27.45 20.04
CA LEU A 290 -1.43 27.86 21.41
C LEU A 290 -2.80 28.55 21.47
N GLN A 291 -3.06 29.49 20.56
CA GLN A 291 -4.35 30.17 20.47
C GLN A 291 -5.53 29.21 20.23
N LYS A 292 -5.31 28.14 19.46
CA LYS A 292 -6.36 27.14 19.15
C LYS A 292 -6.53 26.08 20.23
N GLU A 293 -5.56 25.91 21.12
CA GLU A 293 -5.70 25.04 22.29
C GLU A 293 -6.38 25.77 23.46
N GLU A 294 -6.20 27.09 23.57
CA GLU A 294 -6.83 27.94 24.60
C GLU A 294 -8.32 28.26 24.32
N ASP A 295 -8.75 28.21 23.04
CA ASP A 295 -10.13 28.44 22.60
C ASP A 295 -10.64 27.25 21.73
N PRO A 296 -11.08 26.14 22.37
CA PRO A 296 -11.35 24.85 21.70
C PRO A 296 -12.59 24.79 20.81
#